data_AF-A0A024SDQ5-F1
#
_entry.id   AF-A0A024SDQ5-F1
#
_cell.length_a   1.000
_cell.length_b   1.000
_cell.length_c   1.000
_cell.angle_alpha   90.00
_cell.angle_beta   90.00
_cell.angle_gamma   90.00
#
_symmetry.space_group_name_H-M   'P 1'
#
loop_
_entity.id
_entity.type
_entity.pdbx_description
1 polymer ?
#
loop_
_entity_poly.entity_id
_entity_poly.type
_entity_poly.pdbx_seq_one_letter_code
_entity_poly.pdbx_strand_id
1 'polypeptide(L)'
;MRASLPSLLLAAVATVTAHIHDNHARAHEEHARAAAVDTSTLKGKWLYGYQGWFRKPAAGVNNHWSPNGGTPGPGNVEFEFVPDVSQYPANCLFASTLTAPNGQPVQLYDNTCEGVVDLHFKWMQQYG
;
A
#
# COMPACT_ATOMS: atom_id res chain seq x y z
N MET A 1 35.58 12.60 -72.94
CA MET A 1 34.30 13.19 -73.38
C MET A 1 33.33 13.20 -72.20
N ARG A 2 32.58 14.29 -72.04
CA ARG A 2 31.75 14.64 -70.88
C ARG A 2 30.37 13.95 -70.90
N ALA A 3 29.85 13.62 -69.72
CA ALA A 3 28.45 13.77 -69.29
C ALA A 3 28.43 13.64 -67.74
N SER A 4 28.08 14.63 -66.87
CA SER A 4 26.87 15.46 -66.68
C SER A 4 25.68 14.69 -66.06
N LEU A 5 25.60 14.55 -64.71
CA LEU A 5 24.69 15.25 -63.73
C LEU A 5 23.52 14.32 -63.28
N PRO A 6 22.74 14.57 -62.20
CA PRO A 6 23.01 15.05 -60.83
C PRO A 6 22.27 14.27 -59.69
N SER A 7 22.56 14.62 -58.43
CA SER A 7 21.72 14.62 -57.20
C SER A 7 20.74 13.48 -56.85
N LEU A 8 20.83 12.95 -55.62
CA LEU A 8 19.74 13.03 -54.61
C LEU A 8 20.20 12.61 -53.19
N LEU A 9 19.81 13.44 -52.21
CA LEU A 9 19.77 13.19 -50.76
C LEU A 9 19.03 11.87 -50.44
N LEU A 10 19.37 11.20 -49.32
CA LEU A 10 18.61 11.31 -48.06
C LEU A 10 19.24 10.43 -46.96
N ALA A 11 19.43 11.03 -45.77
CA ALA A 11 19.82 10.36 -44.55
C ALA A 11 18.74 9.37 -44.09
N ALA A 12 19.13 8.18 -43.65
CA ALA A 12 18.23 7.23 -43.01
C ALA A 12 18.60 7.05 -41.53
N VAL A 13 17.77 7.68 -40.70
CA VAL A 13 17.26 7.19 -39.40
C VAL A 13 18.28 6.93 -38.29
N ALA A 14 18.50 7.96 -37.48
CA ALA A 14 18.97 7.83 -36.10
C ALA A 14 17.84 8.21 -35.13
N THR A 15 16.79 7.37 -35.01
CA THR A 15 15.71 7.58 -34.02
C THR A 15 15.08 6.26 -33.61
N VAL A 16 15.77 5.47 -32.77
CA VAL A 16 15.12 4.36 -32.04
C VAL A 16 15.40 4.41 -30.53
N THR A 17 16.40 5.16 -30.07
CA THR A 17 16.80 5.13 -28.65
C THR A 17 16.03 6.12 -27.75
N ALA A 18 15.37 7.14 -28.30
CA ALA A 18 14.65 8.14 -27.50
C ALA A 18 13.21 7.70 -27.10
N HIS A 19 12.64 6.68 -27.76
CA HIS A 19 11.24 6.29 -27.55
C HIS A 19 10.99 5.41 -26.31
N ILE A 20 12.03 4.86 -25.68
CA ILE A 20 11.84 3.91 -24.57
C ILE A 20 11.72 4.64 -23.21
N HIS A 21 12.38 5.80 -23.02
CA HIS A 21 12.31 6.53 -21.76
C HIS A 21 10.99 7.32 -21.56
N ASP A 22 10.37 7.83 -22.62
CA ASP A 22 9.13 8.62 -22.53
C ASP A 22 7.88 7.79 -22.21
N ASN A 23 7.88 6.48 -22.52
CA ASN A 23 6.71 5.63 -22.33
C ASN A 23 6.44 5.31 -20.86
N HIS A 24 7.47 5.23 -20.02
CA HIS A 24 7.30 4.99 -18.59
C HIS A 24 6.74 6.23 -17.87
N ALA A 25 7.17 7.43 -18.24
CA ALA A 25 6.67 8.68 -17.67
C ALA A 25 5.19 8.91 -18.00
N ARG A 26 4.78 8.66 -19.26
CA ARG A 26 3.37 8.80 -19.68
C ARG A 26 2.43 7.78 -19.03
N ALA A 27 2.86 6.55 -18.80
CA ALA A 27 2.04 5.54 -18.13
C ALA A 27 1.71 5.94 -16.67
N HIS A 28 2.65 6.60 -15.96
CA HIS A 28 2.38 7.15 -14.63
C HIS A 28 1.47 8.39 -14.66
N GLU A 29 1.54 9.20 -15.73
CA GLU A 29 0.72 10.40 -15.90
C GLU A 29 -0.73 10.08 -16.33
N GLU A 30 -0.95 9.01 -17.11
CA GLU A 30 -2.27 8.59 -17.58
C GLU A 30 -3.16 8.02 -16.45
N HIS A 31 -2.53 7.44 -15.41
CA HIS A 31 -3.23 7.02 -14.19
C HIS A 31 -3.73 8.21 -13.34
N ALA A 32 -3.23 9.44 -13.58
CA ALA A 32 -3.50 10.59 -12.72
C ALA A 32 -4.82 11.34 -13.03
N ARG A 33 -5.58 10.94 -14.06
CA ARG A 33 -6.96 11.41 -14.25
C ARG A 33 -7.92 10.24 -14.37
N ALA A 34 -8.17 9.56 -13.25
CA ALA A 34 -9.40 8.82 -13.10
C ALA A 34 -10.56 9.74 -13.53
N ALA A 35 -11.39 9.30 -14.47
CA ALA A 35 -12.60 10.03 -14.84
C ALA A 35 -13.38 10.40 -13.56
N ALA A 36 -14.01 11.57 -13.53
CA ALA A 36 -14.78 12.01 -12.36
C ALA A 36 -15.75 10.89 -11.93
N VAL A 37 -15.58 10.38 -10.71
CA VAL A 37 -16.37 9.27 -10.20
C VAL A 37 -17.77 9.79 -9.92
N ASP A 38 -18.80 9.24 -10.58
CA ASP A 38 -20.19 9.54 -10.21
C ASP A 38 -20.48 8.98 -8.81
N THR A 39 -20.61 9.86 -7.81
CA THR A 39 -20.87 9.49 -6.41
C THR A 39 -22.36 9.34 -6.08
N SER A 40 -23.26 9.51 -7.06
CA SER A 40 -24.72 9.40 -6.85
C SER A 40 -25.25 7.96 -6.88
N THR A 41 -24.44 7.00 -7.36
CA THR A 41 -24.83 5.59 -7.48
C THR A 41 -23.68 4.64 -7.15
N LEU A 42 -23.99 3.42 -6.70
CA LEU A 42 -23.03 2.31 -6.59
C LEU A 42 -23.01 1.41 -7.82
N LYS A 43 -23.87 1.64 -8.82
CA LYS A 43 -23.97 0.78 -10.01
C LYS A 43 -22.63 0.75 -10.76
N GLY A 44 -22.12 -0.45 -11.02
CA GLY A 44 -20.83 -0.65 -11.69
C GLY A 44 -19.61 -0.32 -10.83
N LYS A 45 -19.77 -0.17 -9.51
CA LYS A 45 -18.67 0.05 -8.57
C LYS A 45 -18.50 -1.16 -7.67
N TRP A 46 -17.26 -1.35 -7.22
CA TRP A 46 -16.92 -2.34 -6.21
C TRP A 46 -17.03 -1.70 -4.82
N LEU A 47 -17.62 -2.44 -3.89
CA LEU A 47 -17.67 -2.06 -2.48
C LEU A 47 -16.77 -3.03 -1.71
N TYR A 48 -15.84 -2.47 -0.94
CA TYR A 48 -14.94 -3.22 -0.07
C TYR A 48 -15.22 -2.83 1.39
N GLY A 49 -15.37 -3.83 2.25
CA GLY A 49 -15.48 -3.64 3.69
C GLY A 49 -14.09 -3.58 4.32
N TYR A 50 -13.90 -2.62 5.23
CA TYR A 50 -12.68 -2.51 6.04
C TYR A 50 -13.04 -2.70 7.52
N GLN A 51 -12.29 -3.56 8.22
CA GLN A 51 -12.55 -3.90 9.63
C GLN A 51 -11.41 -3.41 10.52
N GLY A 52 -11.60 -2.26 11.15
CA GLY A 52 -10.66 -1.67 12.13
C GLY A 52 -10.81 -2.26 13.54
N TRP A 53 -10.83 -3.59 13.65
CA TRP A 53 -11.20 -4.31 14.87
C TRP A 53 -10.09 -4.42 15.91
N PHE A 54 -8.84 -4.49 15.48
CA PHE A 54 -7.67 -4.66 16.35
C PHE A 54 -7.32 -3.37 17.09
N ARG A 55 -7.29 -3.40 18.43
CA ARG A 55 -7.14 -2.20 19.28
C ARG A 55 -6.21 -2.45 20.45
N LYS A 56 -5.64 -1.39 21.03
CA LYS A 56 -4.92 -1.55 22.30
C LYS A 56 -5.87 -2.06 23.41
N PRO A 57 -5.40 -2.94 24.31
CA PRO A 57 -6.19 -3.39 25.46
C PRO A 57 -6.74 -2.23 26.29
N ALA A 58 -8.03 -2.30 26.62
CA ALA A 58 -8.71 -1.35 27.49
C ALA A 58 -9.90 -2.02 28.17
N ALA A 59 -10.31 -1.52 29.34
CA ALA A 59 -11.42 -2.08 30.09
C ALA A 59 -12.73 -2.04 29.26
N GLY A 60 -13.38 -3.19 29.13
CA GLY A 60 -14.65 -3.32 28.39
C GLY A 60 -14.51 -3.28 26.86
N VAL A 61 -13.29 -3.30 26.31
CA VAL A 61 -13.06 -3.31 24.86
C VAL A 61 -12.73 -4.73 24.40
N ASN A 62 -13.50 -5.24 23.43
CA ASN A 62 -13.04 -6.36 22.62
C ASN A 62 -11.93 -5.84 21.69
N ASN A 63 -10.69 -6.27 21.95
CA ASN A 63 -9.51 -5.75 21.29
C ASN A 63 -9.07 -6.59 20.08
N HIS A 64 -9.71 -7.73 19.84
CA HIS A 64 -9.42 -8.72 18.80
C HIS A 64 -8.00 -9.31 18.78
N TRP A 65 -7.12 -8.88 19.68
CA TRP A 65 -5.81 -9.48 19.86
C TRP A 65 -5.82 -10.60 20.92
N SER A 66 -6.80 -10.59 21.82
CA SER A 66 -6.86 -11.48 22.97
C SER A 66 -8.31 -11.78 23.40
N PRO A 67 -8.59 -13.01 23.86
CA PRO A 67 -9.95 -13.44 24.17
C PRO A 67 -10.58 -12.75 25.37
N ASN A 68 -9.77 -12.24 26.30
CA ASN A 68 -10.25 -11.55 27.49
C ASN A 68 -10.15 -10.01 27.40
N GLY A 69 -9.78 -9.46 26.24
CA GLY A 69 -9.57 -8.02 26.05
C GLY A 69 -8.35 -7.44 26.79
N GLY A 70 -7.56 -8.29 27.46
CA GLY A 70 -6.33 -7.94 28.16
C GLY A 70 -5.13 -7.78 27.22
N THR A 71 -3.93 -7.65 27.80
CA THR A 71 -2.71 -7.61 26.98
C THR A 71 -2.44 -8.99 26.36
N PRO A 72 -2.24 -9.09 25.03
CA PRO A 72 -1.96 -10.36 24.37
C PRO A 72 -0.69 -11.00 24.92
N GLY A 73 -0.71 -12.32 25.10
CA GLY A 73 0.34 -13.03 25.81
C GLY A 73 0.23 -14.55 25.69
N PRO A 74 1.19 -15.32 26.25
CA PRO A 74 1.11 -16.78 26.26
C PRO A 74 -0.23 -17.27 26.82
N GLY A 75 -0.99 -18.02 26.02
CA GLY A 75 -2.33 -18.51 26.37
C GLY A 75 -3.46 -17.47 26.30
N ASN A 76 -3.19 -16.26 25.80
CA ASN A 76 -4.14 -15.15 25.69
C ASN A 76 -4.01 -14.44 24.32
N VAL A 77 -4.21 -15.18 23.23
CA VAL A 77 -4.13 -14.67 21.85
C VAL A 77 -5.33 -15.15 21.03
N GLU A 78 -5.80 -14.30 20.10
CA GLU A 78 -6.87 -14.61 19.13
C GLU A 78 -6.37 -14.54 17.67
N PHE A 79 -5.06 -14.55 17.45
CA PHE A 79 -4.46 -14.40 16.13
C PHE A 79 -3.43 -15.50 15.86
N GLU A 80 -3.34 -15.94 14.61
CA GLU A 80 -2.40 -16.97 14.16
C GLU A 80 -1.10 -16.41 13.61
N PHE A 81 -1.14 -15.18 13.08
CA PHE A 81 0.01 -14.52 12.46
C PHE A 81 0.30 -13.18 13.13
N VAL A 82 1.59 -12.96 13.45
CA VAL A 82 2.07 -11.67 13.93
C VAL A 82 2.24 -10.72 12.74
N PRO A 83 1.67 -9.51 12.77
CA PRO A 83 1.85 -8.55 11.68
C PRO A 83 3.29 -8.04 11.64
N ASP A 84 3.81 -7.77 10.43
CA ASP A 84 5.00 -6.92 10.30
C ASP A 84 4.60 -5.48 10.64
N VAL A 85 5.21 -4.92 11.69
CA VAL A 85 4.91 -3.58 12.16
C VAL A 85 5.92 -2.51 11.69
N SER A 86 6.85 -2.88 10.82
CA SER A 86 8.00 -2.03 10.43
C SER A 86 7.63 -0.67 9.81
N GLN A 87 6.46 -0.57 9.18
CA GLN A 87 5.98 0.63 8.50
C GLN A 87 4.99 1.47 9.33
N TYR A 88 4.56 0.98 10.48
CA TYR A 88 3.57 1.67 11.29
C TYR A 88 4.21 2.83 12.08
N PRO A 89 3.47 3.92 12.33
CA PRO A 89 3.94 4.98 13.22
C PRO A 89 4.21 4.43 14.62
N ALA A 90 5.36 4.75 15.19
CA ALA A 90 5.77 4.20 16.49
C ALA A 90 4.77 4.50 17.62
N ASN A 91 4.08 5.65 17.57
CA ASN A 91 3.06 6.04 18.54
C ASN A 91 1.74 5.23 18.40
N CYS A 92 1.55 4.52 17.30
CA CYS A 92 0.40 3.65 17.08
C CYS A 92 0.66 2.19 17.51
N LEU A 93 1.86 1.88 18.02
CA LEU A 93 2.25 0.55 18.43
C LEU A 93 2.17 0.38 19.95
N PHE A 94 1.89 -0.83 20.39
CA PHE A 94 1.96 -1.24 21.79
C PHE A 94 2.63 -2.61 21.93
N ALA A 95 3.25 -2.84 23.08
CA ALA A 95 3.89 -4.11 23.40
C ALA A 95 2.87 -5.12 23.92
N SER A 96 2.94 -6.35 23.39
CA SER A 96 2.33 -7.53 24.01
C SER A 96 3.27 -8.11 25.08
N THR A 97 2.84 -9.19 25.74
CA THR A 97 3.72 -10.00 26.62
C THR A 97 4.32 -11.22 25.92
N LEU A 98 4.08 -11.36 24.61
CA LEU A 98 4.74 -12.37 23.79
C LEU A 98 6.19 -11.95 23.52
N THR A 99 7.08 -12.93 23.39
CA THR A 99 8.50 -12.72 23.11
C THR A 99 8.82 -13.17 21.69
N ALA A 100 9.39 -12.27 20.89
CA ALA A 100 9.88 -12.57 19.55
C ALA A 100 11.21 -13.35 19.61
N PRO A 101 11.66 -13.99 18.51
CA PRO A 101 12.92 -14.76 18.49
C PRO A 101 14.17 -13.96 18.88
N ASN A 102 14.14 -12.63 18.72
CA ASN A 102 15.21 -11.71 19.12
C ASN A 102 15.15 -11.29 20.60
N GLY A 103 14.24 -11.86 21.39
CA GLY A 103 14.05 -11.57 22.81
C GLY A 103 13.25 -10.31 23.12
N GLN A 104 12.82 -9.55 22.11
CA GLN A 104 12.00 -8.35 22.32
C GLN A 104 10.51 -8.69 22.42
N PRO A 105 9.70 -7.86 23.09
CA PRO A 105 8.25 -8.00 23.04
C PRO A 105 7.74 -7.93 21.60
N VAL A 106 6.76 -8.78 21.26
CA VAL A 106 6.04 -8.63 19.99
C VAL A 106 5.22 -7.35 20.05
N GLN A 107 5.43 -6.49 19.06
CA GLN A 107 4.71 -5.23 18.89
C GLN A 107 3.46 -5.45 18.05
N LEU A 108 2.36 -4.79 18.44
CA LEU A 108 1.07 -4.82 17.75
C LEU A 108 0.56 -3.41 17.53
N TYR A 109 -0.31 -3.22 16.54
CA TYR A 109 -0.87 -1.91 16.20
C TYR A 109 -2.27 -1.69 16.79
N ASP A 110 -2.67 -0.43 16.91
CA ASP A 110 -4.00 -0.01 17.36
C ASP A 110 -4.76 0.74 16.25
N ASN A 111 -5.84 0.16 15.73
CA ASN A 111 -6.69 0.81 14.69
C ASN A 111 -7.34 2.11 15.15
N THR A 112 -7.39 2.40 16.45
CA THR A 112 -7.89 3.70 16.92
C THR A 112 -6.89 4.83 16.66
N CYS A 113 -5.64 4.52 16.33
CA CYS A 113 -4.64 5.48 15.88
C CYS A 113 -4.83 5.80 14.40
N GLU A 114 -5.04 7.07 14.05
CA GLU A 114 -5.29 7.53 12.67
C GLU A 114 -4.25 7.02 11.67
N GLY A 115 -2.97 7.07 12.03
CA GLY A 115 -1.87 6.65 11.16
C GLY A 115 -1.85 5.15 10.80
N VAL A 116 -2.59 4.30 11.53
CA VAL A 116 -2.78 2.87 11.14
C VAL A 116 -3.75 2.77 9.98
N VAL A 117 -4.89 3.46 10.07
CA VAL A 117 -5.92 3.42 9.03
C VAL A 117 -5.40 4.04 7.74
N ASP A 118 -4.73 5.20 7.83
CA ASP A 118 -4.11 5.84 6.67
C ASP A 118 -3.11 4.93 5.96
N LEU A 119 -2.29 4.20 6.73
CA LEU A 119 -1.32 3.26 6.16
C LEU A 119 -2.00 2.11 5.41
N HIS A 120 -3.08 1.54 5.97
CA HIS A 120 -3.83 0.47 5.31
C HIS A 120 -4.50 0.96 4.02
N PHE A 121 -5.08 2.17 4.01
CA PHE A 121 -5.67 2.74 2.79
C PHE A 121 -4.61 3.13 1.75
N LYS A 122 -3.44 3.59 2.18
CA LYS A 122 -2.28 3.78 1.31
C LYS A 122 -1.87 2.45 0.65
N TRP A 123 -1.80 1.35 1.41
CA TRP A 123 -1.49 0.04 0.84
C TRP A 123 -2.57 -0.46 -0.12
N MET A 124 -3.85 -0.27 0.20
CA MET A 124 -4.94 -0.60 -0.73
C MET A 124 -4.85 0.22 -2.03
N GLN A 125 -4.44 1.49 -1.96
CA GLN A 125 -4.21 2.30 -3.16
C GLN A 125 -3.00 1.81 -3.97
N GLN A 126 -1.92 1.39 -3.29
CA GLN A 126 -0.66 1.02 -3.93
C GLN A 126 -0.65 -0.41 -4.49
N TYR A 127 -1.37 -1.33 -3.84
CA TYR A 127 -1.28 -2.78 -4.09
C TYR A 127 -2.64 -3.46 -4.30
N GLY A 128 -3.76 -2.73 -4.16
CA GLY A 128 -5.13 -3.27 -4.30
C GLY A 128 -5.68 -3.24 -5.71
#